data_AF-D8PJZ2-F1
#
_entry.id   AF-D8PJZ2-F1
#
_cell.length_a   1.000
_cell.length_b   1.000
_cell.length_c   1.000
_cell.angle_alpha   90.00
_cell.angle_beta   90.00
_cell.angle_gamma   90.00
#
_symmetry.space_group_name_H-M   'P 1'
#
loop_
_entity.id
_entity.type
_entity.pdbx_description
1 polymer ?
#
loop_
_entity_poly.entity_id
_entity_poly.type
_entity_poly.pdbx_seq_one_letter_code
_entity_poly.pdbx_strand_id
1 'polypeptide(L)'
;MAARAKAQMQAAQAAAEPPNPGPTDNIELPDINSEYSDSDDEDRGRDVADWAQSPDLARMLRVQSTINPDDIFGEIRPLRMEEMFKTRQSRFRARTSSANWTGTDRLTVEEEREYARRMGYR
;
A
#
# COMPACT_ATOMS: atom_id res chain seq x y z
N MET A 1 30.35 -43.79 -16.58
CA MET A 1 29.81 -43.16 -15.35
C MET A 1 30.08 -41.64 -15.27
N ALA A 2 31.24 -41.12 -15.71
CA ALA A 2 31.59 -39.70 -15.56
C ALA A 2 30.78 -38.69 -16.41
N ALA A 3 30.30 -39.08 -17.59
CA ALA A 3 29.54 -38.19 -18.48
C ALA A 3 28.16 -37.80 -17.91
N ARG A 4 27.54 -38.68 -17.12
CA ARG A 4 26.21 -38.46 -16.54
C ARG A 4 26.25 -37.49 -15.35
N ALA A 5 27.34 -37.54 -14.57
CA ALA A 5 27.57 -36.62 -13.46
C ALA A 5 27.79 -35.17 -13.94
N LYS A 6 28.49 -35.00 -15.07
CA LYS A 6 28.74 -33.67 -15.67
C LYS A 6 27.46 -33.04 -16.23
N ALA A 7 26.59 -33.85 -16.83
CA ALA A 7 25.28 -33.39 -17.31
C ALA A 7 24.35 -32.95 -16.17
N GLN A 8 24.38 -33.66 -15.03
CA GLN A 8 23.61 -33.27 -13.84
C GLN A 8 24.13 -31.97 -13.19
N MET A 9 25.46 -31.76 -13.18
CA MET A 9 26.04 -30.52 -12.67
C MET A 9 25.74 -29.30 -13.55
N GLN A 10 25.72 -29.46 -14.87
CA GLN A 10 25.33 -28.38 -15.79
C GLN A 10 23.82 -28.08 -15.74
N ALA A 11 22.97 -29.09 -15.57
CA ALA A 11 21.53 -28.90 -15.39
C ALA A 11 21.21 -28.19 -14.05
N ALA A 12 21.99 -28.46 -13.00
CA ALA A 12 21.88 -27.77 -11.72
C ALA A 12 22.36 -26.31 -11.78
N GLN A 13 23.37 -26.00 -12.63
CA GLN A 13 23.82 -24.63 -12.86
C GLN A 13 22.83 -23.79 -13.67
N ALA A 14 22.15 -24.39 -14.66
CA ALA A 14 21.11 -23.70 -15.44
C ALA A 14 19.81 -23.45 -14.65
N ALA A 15 19.59 -24.16 -13.55
CA ALA A 15 18.43 -23.99 -12.67
C ALA A 15 18.66 -22.98 -11.52
N ALA A 16 19.85 -22.38 -11.43
CA ALA A 16 20.25 -21.50 -10.33
C ALA A 16 20.27 -20.01 -10.68
N GLU A 17 19.84 -19.61 -11.88
CA GLU A 17 19.74 -18.20 -12.25
C GLU A 17 18.37 -17.65 -11.83
N PRO A 18 18.27 -16.76 -10.83
CA PRO A 18 17.02 -16.07 -10.54
C PRO A 18 16.63 -15.25 -11.78
N PRO A 19 15.34 -15.18 -12.14
CA PRO A 19 14.90 -14.42 -13.29
C PRO A 19 15.34 -12.96 -13.10
N ASN A 20 16.26 -12.51 -13.96
CA ASN A 20 16.68 -11.12 -14.03
C ASN A 20 15.44 -10.26 -14.30
N PRO A 21 14.95 -9.46 -13.34
CA PRO A 21 13.87 -8.54 -13.63
C PRO A 21 14.47 -7.50 -14.57
N GLY A 22 14.09 -7.56 -15.85
CA GLY A 22 14.51 -6.60 -16.86
C GLY A 22 14.25 -5.14 -16.44
N PRO A 23 14.75 -4.17 -17.21
CA PRO A 23 14.69 -2.75 -16.87
C PRO A 23 13.28 -2.34 -16.39
N THR A 24 13.21 -1.93 -15.12
CA THR A 24 11.97 -1.66 -14.38
C THR A 24 11.25 -0.38 -14.78
N ASP A 25 11.88 0.42 -15.65
CA ASP A 25 11.36 1.72 -16.08
C ASP A 25 10.23 1.60 -17.11
N ASN A 26 9.99 0.38 -17.64
CA ASN A 26 8.88 0.06 -18.55
C ASN A 26 8.09 -1.16 -18.06
N ILE A 27 7.65 -1.14 -16.81
CA ILE A 27 6.68 -2.13 -16.33
C ILE A 27 5.29 -1.63 -16.75
N GLU A 28 4.80 -2.07 -17.91
CA GLU A 28 3.38 -1.99 -18.23
C GLU A 28 2.63 -2.88 -17.24
N LEU A 29 2.08 -2.24 -16.20
CA LEU A 29 1.10 -2.89 -15.34
C LEU A 29 -0.07 -3.28 -16.23
N PRO A 30 -0.57 -4.54 -16.15
CA PRO A 30 -1.80 -4.88 -16.82
C PRO A 30 -2.89 -3.92 -16.36
N ASP A 31 -3.77 -3.54 -17.28
CA ASP A 31 -4.96 -2.78 -16.93
C ASP A 31 -5.63 -3.45 -15.75
N ILE A 32 -5.90 -2.66 -14.72
CA ILE A 32 -6.61 -3.14 -13.54
C ILE A 32 -7.91 -3.72 -14.08
N ASN A 33 -8.18 -4.99 -13.77
CA ASN A 33 -9.48 -5.59 -14.08
C ASN A 33 -10.52 -5.00 -13.12
N SER A 34 -10.76 -3.69 -13.24
CA SER A 34 -11.80 -3.00 -12.53
C SER A 34 -13.10 -3.37 -13.23
N GLU A 35 -13.84 -4.28 -12.60
CA GLU A 35 -15.25 -4.55 -12.85
C GLU A 35 -16.14 -3.29 -12.78
N TYR A 36 -15.57 -2.16 -12.36
CA TYR A 36 -16.17 -0.83 -12.27
C TYR A 36 -15.90 0.09 -13.47
N SER A 37 -15.06 -0.29 -14.46
CA SER A 37 -14.75 0.61 -15.60
C SER A 37 -15.81 0.62 -16.70
N ASP A 38 -16.79 -0.29 -16.65
CA ASP A 38 -17.96 -0.32 -17.55
C ASP A 38 -19.26 -0.49 -16.75
N SER A 39 -19.27 0.02 -15.52
CA SER A 39 -20.46 -0.02 -14.70
C SER A 39 -21.26 1.25 -14.98
N ASP A 40 -22.36 1.12 -15.72
CA ASP A 40 -23.53 2.02 -15.83
C ASP A 40 -24.22 2.26 -14.46
N ASP A 41 -23.40 2.25 -13.40
CA ASP A 41 -23.69 2.02 -11.99
C ASP A 41 -23.16 3.19 -11.14
N GLU A 42 -22.48 4.14 -11.78
CA GLU A 42 -22.15 5.46 -11.22
C GLU A 42 -23.41 6.26 -10.89
N ASP A 43 -24.56 5.90 -11.48
CA ASP A 43 -25.86 6.53 -11.25
C ASP A 43 -26.82 5.63 -10.44
N ARG A 44 -26.29 4.66 -9.68
CA ARG A 44 -27.05 4.13 -8.55
C ARG A 44 -27.18 5.27 -7.54
N GLY A 45 -28.30 6.00 -7.63
CA GLY A 45 -28.74 6.94 -6.60
C GLY A 45 -28.77 6.26 -5.25
N ARG A 46 -27.61 6.22 -4.58
CA ARG A 46 -27.51 5.74 -3.21
C ARG A 46 -28.26 6.76 -2.40
N ASP A 47 -29.27 6.31 -1.66
CA ASP A 47 -29.89 7.12 -0.61
C ASP A 47 -28.77 7.51 0.37
N VAL A 48 -28.22 8.71 0.17
CA VAL A 48 -27.22 9.28 1.05
C VAL A 48 -27.95 9.63 2.34
N ALA A 49 -27.55 8.99 3.44
CA ALA A 49 -28.15 9.25 4.74
C ALA A 49 -28.08 10.75 5.08
N ASP A 50 -29.07 11.26 5.81
CA ASP A 50 -29.20 12.69 6.11
C ASP A 50 -27.95 13.31 6.75
N TRP A 51 -27.24 12.54 7.61
CA TRP A 51 -25.99 13.00 8.25
C TRP A 51 -24.84 13.22 7.25
N ALA A 52 -24.88 12.55 6.10
CA ALA A 52 -23.91 12.66 5.01
C ALA A 52 -24.35 13.68 3.94
N GLN A 53 -25.43 14.43 4.18
CA GLN A 53 -25.89 15.53 3.33
C GLN A 53 -25.63 16.89 3.99
N SER A 54 -25.54 17.95 3.17
CA SER A 54 -25.52 19.33 3.66
C SER A 54 -26.93 19.71 4.16
N PRO A 55 -27.08 20.37 5.32
CA PRO A 55 -26.08 21.12 6.10
C PRO A 55 -25.39 20.33 7.22
N ASP A 56 -25.88 19.15 7.58
CA ASP A 56 -25.40 18.40 8.74
C ASP A 56 -23.96 17.93 8.57
N LEU A 57 -23.60 17.43 7.39
CA LEU A 57 -22.22 17.05 7.06
C LEU A 57 -21.25 18.22 7.28
N ALA A 58 -21.61 19.41 6.78
CA ALA A 58 -20.75 20.60 6.90
C ALA A 58 -20.56 21.03 8.36
N ARG A 59 -21.61 20.91 9.19
CA ARG A 59 -21.53 21.16 10.63
C ARG A 59 -20.62 20.15 11.32
N MET A 60 -20.76 18.86 11.01
CA MET A 60 -19.95 17.79 11.59
C MET A 60 -18.46 17.93 11.20
N LEU A 61 -18.17 18.22 9.92
CA LEU A 61 -16.80 18.42 9.45
C LEU A 61 -16.10 19.60 10.15
N ARG A 62 -16.82 20.70 10.41
CA ARG A 62 -16.27 21.84 11.18
C ARG A 62 -15.92 21.48 12.62
N VAL A 63 -16.68 20.57 13.24
CA VAL A 63 -16.37 20.08 14.59
C VAL A 63 -15.17 19.14 14.53
N GLN A 64 -15.15 18.22 13.57
CA GLN A 64 -14.10 17.22 13.39
C GLN A 64 -12.74 17.82 12.98
N SER A 65 -12.71 18.99 12.33
CA SER A 65 -11.46 19.57 11.82
C SER A 65 -10.41 19.91 12.89
N THR A 66 -10.82 20.02 14.15
CA THR A 66 -9.91 20.32 15.28
C THR A 66 -9.59 19.11 16.15
N ILE A 67 -10.12 17.94 15.81
CA ILE A 67 -9.93 16.72 16.58
C ILE A 67 -8.69 16.00 16.04
N ASN A 68 -7.79 15.62 16.96
CA ASN A 68 -6.62 14.84 16.60
C ASN A 68 -7.02 13.41 16.21
N PRO A 69 -6.73 12.95 14.98
CA PRO A 69 -7.02 11.58 14.59
C PRO A 69 -6.18 10.55 15.36
N ASP A 70 -4.97 10.91 15.80
CA ASP A 70 -4.06 10.00 16.51
C ASP A 70 -4.59 9.63 17.89
N ASP A 71 -5.35 10.51 18.55
CA ASP A 71 -5.99 10.21 19.84
C ASP A 71 -7.18 9.23 19.70
N ILE A 72 -7.75 9.11 18.50
CA ILE A 72 -8.89 8.22 18.22
C ILE A 72 -8.41 6.88 17.69
N PHE A 73 -7.52 6.90 16.68
CA PHE A 73 -7.11 5.71 15.93
C PHE A 73 -5.75 5.16 16.36
N GLY A 74 -4.94 5.98 17.03
CA GLY A 74 -3.55 5.66 17.36
C GLY A 74 -2.63 5.69 16.15
N GLU A 75 -1.36 5.36 16.40
CA GLU A 75 -0.33 5.27 15.37
C GLU A 75 -0.65 4.20 14.33
N ILE A 76 -0.43 4.54 13.05
CA ILE A 76 -0.59 3.59 11.94
C ILE A 76 0.54 2.55 12.02
N ARG A 77 0.17 1.32 12.39
CA ARG A 77 1.12 0.21 12.49
C ARG A 77 1.62 -0.21 11.11
N PRO A 78 2.87 -0.70 11.00
CA PRO A 78 3.39 -1.25 9.76
C PRO A 78 2.51 -2.40 9.24
N LEU A 79 2.15 -2.34 7.96
CA LEU A 79 1.34 -3.36 7.32
C LEU A 79 2.16 -4.64 7.14
N ARG A 80 1.67 -5.74 7.72
CA ARG A 80 2.25 -7.09 7.56
C ARG A 80 1.41 -7.87 6.55
N MET A 81 1.95 -8.03 5.35
CA MET A 81 1.25 -8.70 4.25
C MET A 81 1.00 -10.19 4.57
N GLU A 82 1.85 -10.76 5.41
CA GLU A 82 1.78 -12.14 5.88
C GLU A 82 0.55 -12.42 6.76
N GLU A 83 0.10 -11.41 7.51
CA GLU A 83 -1.08 -11.49 8.38
C GLU A 83 -2.38 -11.28 7.58
N MET A 84 -2.33 -10.45 6.53
CA MET A 84 -3.48 -10.12 5.68
C MET A 84 -3.81 -11.20 4.66
N PHE A 85 -2.79 -11.79 4.03
CA PHE A 85 -2.99 -12.80 2.99
C PHE A 85 -2.49 -14.16 3.46
N LYS A 86 -3.39 -15.14 3.51
CA LYS A 86 -3.06 -16.56 3.78
C LYS A 86 -2.34 -17.23 2.59
N THR A 87 -1.53 -16.50 1.84
CA THR A 87 -0.83 -16.99 0.65
C THR A 87 0.66 -17.16 0.93
N ARG A 88 1.34 -17.98 0.11
CA ARG A 88 2.77 -18.22 0.29
C ARG A 88 3.56 -16.96 -0.06
N GLN A 89 4.52 -16.60 0.81
CA GLN A 89 5.44 -15.45 0.74
C GLN A 89 6.05 -15.17 -0.64
N SER A 90 6.16 -16.20 -1.48
CA SER A 90 6.74 -16.13 -2.83
C SER A 90 6.01 -15.19 -3.80
N ARG A 91 4.77 -14.76 -3.51
CA ARG A 91 4.03 -13.80 -4.37
C ARG A 91 4.27 -12.35 -3.99
N PHE A 92 4.88 -12.07 -2.83
CA PHE A 92 5.25 -10.72 -2.46
C PHE A 92 6.55 -10.35 -3.17
N ARG A 93 6.50 -9.27 -3.95
CA ARG A 93 7.69 -8.73 -4.60
C ARG A 93 8.63 -8.20 -3.51
N ALA A 94 9.94 -8.39 -3.71
CA ALA A 94 10.94 -7.81 -2.82
C ALA A 94 10.76 -6.29 -2.75
N ARG A 95 10.91 -5.71 -1.56
CA ARG A 95 10.81 -4.26 -1.33
C ARG A 95 11.87 -3.55 -2.19
N THR A 96 11.42 -2.65 -3.06
CA THR A 96 12.29 -1.77 -3.84
C THR A 96 12.51 -0.44 -3.09
N SER A 97 13.36 0.44 -3.62
CA SER A 97 13.75 1.71 -2.98
C SER A 97 12.56 2.60 -2.58
N SER A 98 11.44 2.56 -3.30
CA SER A 98 10.21 3.32 -2.96
C SER A 98 9.53 2.88 -1.67
N ALA A 99 9.88 1.70 -1.14
CA ALA A 99 9.35 1.17 0.11
C ALA A 99 10.34 1.34 1.27
N ASN A 100 11.46 2.05 1.09
CA ASN A 100 12.48 2.26 2.12
C ASN A 100 12.45 3.70 2.68
N TRP A 101 11.45 3.99 3.51
CA TRP A 101 11.35 5.23 4.29
C TRP A 101 12.05 5.11 5.65
N THR A 102 13.10 4.28 5.75
CA THR A 102 13.83 4.06 7.00
C THR A 102 15.08 4.95 7.07
N GLY A 103 15.35 5.54 8.23
CA GLY A 103 16.52 6.40 8.46
C GLY A 103 16.18 7.89 8.50
N THR A 104 16.78 8.68 7.61
CA THR A 104 16.65 10.16 7.56
C THR A 104 15.29 10.64 7.09
N ASP A 105 14.52 9.79 6.41
CA ASP A 105 13.19 10.11 5.86
C ASP A 105 12.05 9.77 6.83
N ARG A 106 12.39 9.49 8.10
CA ARG A 106 11.42 9.22 9.15
C ARG A 106 10.92 10.55 9.72
N LEU A 107 9.60 10.65 9.90
CA LEU A 107 8.98 11.76 10.60
C LEU A 107 9.61 11.93 11.99
N THR A 108 10.01 13.16 12.29
CA THR A 108 10.57 13.56 13.59
C THR A 108 9.46 13.99 14.54
N VAL A 109 9.75 13.94 15.84
CA VAL A 109 8.80 14.36 16.89
C VAL A 109 8.53 15.87 16.79
N GLU A 110 9.51 16.64 16.34
CA GLU A 110 9.39 18.06 16.07
C GLU A 110 8.39 18.34 14.95
N GLU A 111 8.51 17.65 13.81
CA GLU A 111 7.60 17.78 12.67
C GLU A 111 6.17 17.40 13.02
N GLU A 112 5.99 16.32 13.79
CA GLU A 112 4.67 15.89 14.28
C GLU A 112 4.03 16.95 15.18
N ARG A 113 4.79 17.54 16.11
CA ARG A 113 4.31 18.62 16.98
C ARG A 113 3.98 19.89 16.21
N GLU A 114 4.80 20.26 15.22
CA GLU A 114 4.51 21.40 14.36
C GLU A 114 3.26 21.19 13.51
N TYR A 115 3.09 19.98 12.99
CA TYR A 115 1.90 19.57 12.26
C TYR A 115 0.65 19.67 13.14
N ALA A 116 0.66 19.09 14.34
CA ALA A 116 -0.46 19.15 15.27
C ALA A 116 -0.82 20.60 15.64
N ARG A 117 0.19 21.46 15.86
CA ARG A 117 -0.01 22.89 16.11
C ARG A 117 -0.64 23.61 14.92
N ARG A 118 -0.17 23.31 13.70
CA ARG A 118 -0.71 23.91 12.46
C ARG A 118 -2.16 23.51 12.22
N MET A 119 -2.49 22.25 12.50
CA MET A 119 -3.85 21.73 12.36
C MET A 119 -4.80 22.18 13.48
N GLY A 120 -4.26 22.74 14.57
CA GLY A 120 -5.07 23.19 15.70
C GLY A 120 -5.71 22.02 16.45
N TYR A 121 -5.06 20.86 16.42
CA TYR A 121 -5.48 19.69 17.18
C TYR A 121 -5.40 20.01 18.69
N ARG A 122 -6.43 19.60 19.41
CA ARG A 122 -6.60 19.82 20.85
C ARG A 122 -6.52 18.53 21.63
#